data_AF-A0A9D7HQ72-F1
#
_entry.id   AF-A0A9D7HQ72-F1
#
_cell.length_a   1.000
_cell.length_b   1.000
_cell.length_c   1.000
_cell.angle_alpha   90.00
_cell.angle_beta   90.00
_cell.angle_gamma   90.00
#
_symmetry.space_group_name_H-M   'P 1'
#
loop_
_entity.id
_entity.type
_entity.pdbx_description
1 polymer ?
#
loop_
_entity_poly.entity_id
_entity_poly.type
_entity_poly.pdbx_seq_one_letter_code
_entity_poly.pdbx_strand_id
1 'polypeptide(L)'
;MDRSGAKGGCSEKCQFLVNSYADLHYDVLNIARQEISMGYETLVALRDTAKTSDYVCANLTDAKTGKLIFDPYVIKDYGNMRVAVMGLLRDADFPATTSLVDTNFMRVTSTKDAANKYLTEVARKADAVILL
;
A
#
# COMPACT_ATOMS: atom_id res chain seq x y z
N MET A 1 4.79 23.13 -15.70
CA MET A 1 5.39 23.54 -14.43
C MET A 1 4.28 23.62 -13.40
N ASP A 2 4.05 22.52 -12.68
CA ASP A 2 3.26 22.54 -11.45
C ASP A 2 4.17 23.11 -10.34
N ARG A 3 3.64 24.09 -9.61
CA ARG A 3 4.29 24.91 -8.59
C ARG A 3 3.96 24.42 -7.19
N SER A 4 4.04 23.12 -6.93
CA SER A 4 4.01 22.59 -5.57
C SER A 4 5.44 22.37 -5.08
N GLY A 5 6.06 23.43 -4.59
CA GLY A 5 7.31 23.38 -3.81
C GLY A 5 7.14 22.74 -2.43
N ALA A 6 6.33 21.68 -2.31
CA ALA A 6 6.14 20.96 -1.07
C ALA A 6 7.08 19.75 -1.06
N LYS A 7 8.18 19.87 -0.31
CA LYS A 7 8.91 18.69 0.17
C LYS A 7 7.90 17.80 0.91
N GLY A 8 7.73 16.54 0.50
CA GLY A 8 7.11 15.49 1.31
C GLY A 8 5.59 15.56 1.54
N GLY A 9 4.77 15.90 0.54
CA GLY A 9 3.31 15.96 0.69
C GLY A 9 2.50 15.22 -0.38
N CYS A 10 1.26 14.85 -0.04
CA CYS A 10 0.27 14.30 -0.98
C CYS A 10 -0.13 15.40 -2.01
N SER A 11 0.14 15.17 -3.29
CA SER A 11 -0.24 16.08 -4.39
C SER A 11 -1.76 16.29 -4.49
N GLU A 12 -2.24 17.28 -5.25
CA GLU A 12 -3.68 17.49 -5.48
C GLU A 12 -4.36 16.23 -6.04
N LYS A 13 -3.69 15.51 -6.95
CA LYS A 13 -4.19 14.23 -7.49
C LYS A 13 -4.27 13.16 -6.40
N CYS A 14 -3.26 13.07 -5.54
CA CYS A 14 -3.26 12.15 -4.40
C CYS A 14 -4.40 12.50 -3.43
N GLN A 15 -4.59 13.78 -3.11
CA GLN A 15 -5.63 14.23 -2.19
C GLN A 15 -7.03 13.94 -2.75
N PHE A 16 -7.24 14.16 -4.04
CA PHE A 16 -8.49 13.82 -4.72
C PHE A 16 -8.81 12.32 -4.60
N LEU A 17 -7.82 11.44 -4.83
CA LEU A 17 -8.01 9.99 -4.69
C LEU A 17 -8.34 9.59 -3.24
N VAL A 18 -7.57 10.09 -2.27
CA VAL A 18 -7.79 9.79 -0.85
C VAL A 18 -9.18 10.23 -0.40
N ASN A 19 -9.60 11.43 -0.77
CA ASN A 19 -10.93 11.94 -0.44
C ASN A 19 -12.02 11.11 -1.12
N SER A 20 -11.84 10.74 -2.39
CA SER A 20 -12.81 9.90 -3.10
C SER A 20 -13.00 8.54 -2.43
N TYR A 21 -11.92 7.89 -1.99
CA TYR A 21 -12.01 6.63 -1.27
C TYR A 21 -12.67 6.76 0.10
N ALA A 22 -12.40 7.86 0.81
CA ALA A 22 -13.05 8.18 2.07
C ALA A 22 -14.55 8.39 1.91
N ASP A 23 -14.95 9.16 0.89
CA ASP A 23 -16.35 9.48 0.58
C ASP A 23 -17.14 8.24 0.12
N LEU A 24 -16.46 7.29 -0.53
CA LEU A 24 -17.02 5.99 -0.91
C LEU A 24 -16.94 4.94 0.20
N HIS A 25 -16.41 5.32 1.37
CA HIS A 25 -16.29 4.47 2.56
C HIS A 25 -15.54 3.15 2.29
N TYR A 26 -14.43 3.21 1.56
CA TYR A 26 -13.56 2.05 1.39
C TYR A 26 -12.93 1.67 2.73
N ASP A 27 -13.06 0.39 3.09
CA ASP A 27 -12.45 -0.14 4.31
C ASP A 27 -10.93 -0.33 4.17
N VAL A 28 -10.51 -0.96 3.08
CA VAL A 28 -9.12 -1.36 2.83
C VAL A 28 -8.78 -1.21 1.35
N LEU A 29 -7.60 -0.69 1.06
CA LEU A 29 -7.07 -0.47 -0.27
C LEU A 29 -5.69 -1.13 -0.40
N ASN A 30 -5.42 -1.73 -1.56
CA ASN A 30 -4.08 -2.23 -1.88
C ASN A 30 -3.27 -1.14 -2.59
N ILE A 31 -1.97 -1.11 -2.36
CA ILE A 31 -1.04 -0.24 -3.11
C ILE A 31 -0.76 -0.86 -4.47
N ALA A 32 -1.08 -0.12 -5.54
CA ALA A 32 -0.88 -0.56 -6.91
C ALA A 32 0.14 0.32 -7.65
N ARG A 33 0.37 -0.03 -8.91
CA ARG A 33 1.29 0.70 -9.80
C ARG A 33 1.01 2.20 -9.87
N GLN A 34 -0.26 2.61 -9.80
CA GLN A 34 -0.64 4.03 -9.91
C GLN A 34 -0.10 4.84 -8.73
N GLU A 35 -0.30 4.37 -7.50
CA GLU A 35 0.19 5.02 -6.29
C GLU A 35 1.72 5.01 -6.27
N ILE A 36 2.35 3.89 -6.66
CA ILE A 36 3.81 3.77 -6.72
C ILE A 36 4.41 4.77 -7.71
N SER A 37 3.74 4.99 -8.85
CA SER A 37 4.20 5.95 -9.87
C SER A 37 4.15 7.41 -9.39
N MET A 38 3.50 7.70 -8.26
CA MET A 38 3.50 9.04 -7.62
C MET A 38 4.74 9.29 -6.77
N GLY A 39 5.60 8.28 -6.57
CA GLY A 39 6.88 8.40 -5.88
C GLY A 39 6.82 8.13 -4.37
N TYR A 40 7.99 7.85 -3.80
CA TYR A 40 8.15 7.41 -2.40
C TYR A 40 7.60 8.41 -1.38
N GLU A 41 7.87 9.71 -1.55
CA GLU A 41 7.39 10.74 -0.61
C GLU A 41 5.86 10.79 -0.57
N THR A 42 5.19 10.63 -1.71
CA THR A 42 3.73 10.57 -1.78
C THR A 42 3.19 9.33 -1.07
N LEU A 43 3.84 8.17 -1.21
CA LEU A 43 3.43 6.94 -0.52
C LEU A 43 3.58 7.06 1.01
N VAL A 44 4.67 7.66 1.47
CA VAL A 44 4.89 7.95 2.90
C VAL A 44 3.82 8.91 3.42
N ALA A 45 3.56 9.99 2.68
CA ALA A 45 2.50 10.93 3.04
C ALA A 45 1.12 10.25 3.05
N LEU A 46 0.81 9.41 2.06
CA LEU A 46 -0.43 8.65 1.98
C LEU A 46 -0.63 7.79 3.23
N ARG A 47 0.39 6.99 3.61
CA ARG A 47 0.38 6.17 4.82
C ARG A 47 0.14 7.00 6.08
N ASP A 48 0.81 8.15 6.20
CA ASP A 48 0.81 8.94 7.43
C ASP A 48 -0.45 9.82 7.57
N THR A 49 -1.10 10.16 6.46
CA THR A 49 -2.21 11.14 6.42
C THR A 49 -3.57 10.51 6.15
N ALA A 50 -3.64 9.39 5.43
CA ALA A 50 -4.91 8.74 5.14
C ALA A 50 -5.37 7.92 6.34
N LYS A 51 -6.33 8.46 7.09
CA LYS A 51 -6.84 7.85 8.33
C LYS A 51 -8.19 7.18 8.19
N THR A 52 -8.83 7.31 7.02
CA THR A 52 -10.21 6.87 6.78
C THR A 52 -10.30 5.46 6.21
N SER A 53 -9.23 5.00 5.55
CA SER A 53 -9.13 3.68 4.92
C SER A 53 -7.76 3.12 5.21
N ASP A 54 -7.68 1.80 5.41
CA ASP A 54 -6.39 1.14 5.63
C ASP A 54 -5.71 0.86 4.28
N TYR A 55 -4.41 1.15 4.19
CA TYR A 55 -3.62 0.84 3.01
C TYR A 55 -2.68 -0.32 3.31
N VAL A 56 -2.75 -1.37 2.50
CA VAL A 56 -1.97 -2.60 2.69
C VAL A 56 -1.07 -2.90 1.49
N CYS A 57 0.12 -3.43 1.76
CA CYS A 57 1.02 -3.99 0.74
C CYS A 57 2.12 -4.84 1.39
N ALA A 58 2.07 -6.15 1.21
CA ALA A 58 2.95 -7.09 1.91
C ALA A 58 4.35 -7.23 1.30
N ASN A 59 4.59 -6.64 0.12
CA ASN A 59 5.84 -6.82 -0.61
C ASN A 59 6.50 -5.53 -1.09
N LEU A 60 6.02 -4.35 -0.67
CA LEU A 60 6.69 -3.07 -0.95
C LEU A 60 7.51 -2.61 0.25
N THR A 61 8.81 -2.44 0.04
CA THR A 61 9.79 -2.11 1.09
C THR A 61 10.59 -0.86 0.77
N ASP A 62 10.99 -0.16 1.82
CA ASP A 62 12.01 0.87 1.75
C ASP A 62 13.37 0.21 1.47
N ALA A 63 14.01 0.62 0.37
CA ALA A 63 15.24 0.00 -0.13
C ALA A 63 16.45 0.19 0.80
N LYS A 64 16.44 1.20 1.68
CA LYS A 64 17.54 1.50 2.60
C LYS A 64 17.43 0.71 3.90
N THR A 65 16.22 0.61 4.43
CA THR A 65 15.96 -0.02 5.73
C THR A 65 15.51 -1.47 5.62
N GLY A 66 15.01 -1.88 4.46
CA GLY A 66 14.39 -3.20 4.24
C GLY A 66 13.04 -3.37 4.95
N LYS A 67 12.49 -2.32 5.56
CA LYS A 67 11.19 -2.35 6.23
C LYS A 67 10.06 -2.17 5.23
N LEU A 68 8.91 -2.76 5.51
CA LEU A 68 7.70 -2.50 4.73
C LEU A 68 7.32 -1.02 4.80
N ILE A 69 6.84 -0.48 3.68
CA ILE A 69 6.33 0.89 3.63
C ILE A 69 4.91 0.93 4.23
N PHE A 70 4.09 -0.08 3.92
CA PHE A 70 2.72 -0.24 4.40
C PHE A 70 2.58 -1.54 5.19
N ASP A 71 1.55 -1.65 6.02
CA ASP A 71 1.28 -2.91 6.69
C ASP A 71 0.93 -4.01 5.67
N PRO A 72 1.34 -5.26 5.90
CA PRO A 72 1.12 -6.33 4.92
C PRO A 72 -0.36 -6.72 4.82
N TYR A 73 -1.10 -6.56 5.91
CA TYR A 73 -2.51 -6.89 6.04
C TYR A 73 -3.12 -6.10 7.19
N VAL A 74 -4.45 -6.03 7.20
CA VAL A 74 -5.24 -5.63 8.37
C VAL A 74 -6.24 -6.72 8.70
N ILE A 75 -6.67 -6.79 9.96
CA ILE A 75 -7.72 -7.70 10.40
C ILE A 75 -8.87 -6.85 10.92
N LYS A 76 -10.06 -7.06 10.36
CA LYS A 76 -11.30 -6.35 10.72
C LYS A 76 -12.37 -7.34 11.12
N ASP A 77 -13.19 -6.95 12.09
CA ASP A 77 -14.36 -7.74 12.49
C ASP A 77 -15.59 -7.24 11.72
N TYR A 78 -16.23 -8.13 10.96
CA TYR A 78 -17.47 -7.90 10.24
C TYR A 78 -18.57 -8.75 10.86
N GLY A 79 -19.31 -8.17 11.80
CA GLY A 79 -20.25 -8.91 12.64
C GLY A 79 -19.51 -9.88 13.57
N ASN A 80 -19.79 -11.17 13.46
CA ASN A 80 -19.11 -12.23 14.21
C ASN A 80 -17.96 -12.89 13.44
N MET A 81 -17.59 -12.36 12.28
CA MET A 81 -16.54 -12.91 11.43
C MET A 81 -15.32 -12.00 11.43
N ARG A 82 -14.16 -12.56 11.71
CA ARG A 82 -12.88 -11.88 11.62
C ARG A 82 -12.28 -12.08 10.23
N VAL A 83 -12.07 -10.99 9.50
CA VAL A 83 -11.58 -11.02 8.12
C VAL A 83 -10.21 -10.37 8.06
N ALA A 84 -9.23 -11.11 7.56
CA ALA A 84 -7.93 -10.55 7.19
C ALA A 84 -7.98 -10.07 5.74
N VAL A 85 -7.56 -8.82 5.50
CA VAL A 85 -7.38 -8.27 4.16
C VAL A 85 -5.90 -8.02 3.94
N MET A 86 -5.30 -8.75 3.00
CA MET A 86 -3.87 -8.70 2.68
C MET A 86 -3.66 -8.11 1.29
N GLY A 87 -2.72 -7.18 1.17
CA GLY A 87 -2.37 -6.58 -0.11
C GLY A 87 -1.11 -7.20 -0.72
N LEU A 88 -1.12 -7.47 -2.01
CA LEU A 88 0.04 -7.91 -2.78
C LEU A 88 0.18 -7.09 -4.06
N LEU A 89 1.39 -6.61 -4.33
CA LEU A 89 1.72 -6.01 -5.62
C LEU A 89 2.32 -7.08 -6.52
N ARG A 90 1.82 -7.26 -7.75
CA ARG A 90 2.46 -8.16 -8.71
C ARG A 90 3.85 -7.63 -9.08
N ASP A 91 4.83 -8.52 -9.15
CA ASP A 91 6.23 -8.16 -9.47
C ASP A 91 6.34 -7.34 -10.77
N ALA A 92 5.56 -7.72 -11.79
CA ALA A 92 5.52 -7.06 -13.09
C ALA A 92 4.86 -5.66 -13.10
N ASP A 93 4.09 -5.34 -12.06
CA ASP A 93 3.44 -4.03 -11.92
C ASP A 93 4.35 -3.01 -11.24
N PHE A 94 5.49 -3.45 -10.68
CA PHE A 94 6.49 -2.52 -10.16
C PHE A 94 7.13 -1.75 -11.33
N PRO A 95 7.01 -0.41 -11.38
CA PRO A 95 7.47 0.37 -12.51
C PRO A 95 8.99 0.32 -12.66
N ALA A 96 9.48 -0.32 -13.72
CA ALA A 96 10.91 -0.41 -14.00
C ALA A 96 11.55 0.94 -14.39
N THR A 97 10.76 1.86 -14.98
CA THR A 97 11.26 3.12 -15.55
C THR A 97 10.20 4.22 -15.50
N THR A 98 10.09 4.90 -14.36
CA THR A 98 9.54 6.26 -14.34
C THR A 98 10.53 7.14 -13.58
N SER A 99 10.68 8.41 -13.96
CA SER A 99 11.62 9.34 -13.29
C SER A 99 11.30 9.59 -11.81
N LEU A 100 10.08 9.23 -11.38
CA LEU A 100 9.60 9.37 -9.99
C LEU A 100 9.75 8.09 -9.17
N VAL A 101 9.97 6.95 -9.83
CA VAL A 101 10.17 5.65 -9.19
C VAL A 101 11.66 5.40 -9.18
N ASP A 102 12.30 5.95 -8.15
CA ASP A 102 13.70 5.68 -7.90
C ASP A 102 13.83 4.38 -7.08
N THR A 103 14.36 3.35 -7.73
CA THR A 103 14.63 2.04 -7.13
C THR A 103 15.66 2.10 -6.00
N ASN A 104 16.34 3.24 -5.82
CA ASN A 104 17.16 3.52 -4.63
C ASN A 104 16.33 3.71 -3.35
N PHE A 105 15.01 3.93 -3.46
CA PHE A 105 14.13 4.12 -2.30
C PHE A 105 13.11 3.01 -2.13
N MET A 106 12.69 2.34 -3.20
CA MET A 106 11.66 1.31 -3.14
C MET A 106 12.13 -0.01 -3.74
N ARG A 107 11.80 -1.11 -3.07
CA ARG A 107 12.00 -2.47 -3.58
C ARG A 107 10.75 -3.29 -3.41
N VAL A 108 10.54 -4.19 -4.36
CA VAL A 108 9.47 -5.18 -4.30
C VAL A 108 10.07 -6.57 -4.15
N THR A 109 9.61 -7.30 -3.14
CA THR A 109 9.92 -8.73 -3.02
C THR A 109 8.94 -9.54 -3.85
N SER A 110 9.34 -10.76 -4.22
CA SER A 110 8.48 -11.72 -4.92
C SER A 110 7.09 -11.79 -4.28
N THR A 111 6.07 -11.60 -5.10
CA THR A 111 4.65 -11.68 -4.72
C THR A 111 4.37 -13.01 -4.03
N LYS A 112 4.92 -14.10 -4.56
CA LYS A 112 4.75 -15.45 -4.03
C LYS A 112 5.42 -15.62 -2.67
N ASP A 113 6.61 -15.06 -2.49
CA ASP A 113 7.35 -15.19 -1.23
C ASP A 113 6.66 -14.40 -0.12
N ALA A 114 6.17 -13.19 -0.43
CA ALA A 114 5.38 -12.40 0.50
C ALA A 114 4.06 -13.10 0.86
N ALA A 115 3.34 -13.63 -0.13
CA ALA A 115 2.12 -14.39 0.11
C ALA A 115 2.39 -15.58 1.06
N ASN A 116 3.40 -16.40 0.77
CA ASN A 116 3.74 -17.56 1.61
C ASN A 116 4.12 -17.16 3.04
N LYS A 117 4.86 -16.04 3.19
CA LYS A 117 5.28 -15.52 4.48
C LYS A 117 4.08 -15.13 5.35
N TYR A 118 3.14 -14.37 4.81
CA TYR A 118 2.06 -13.79 5.61
C TYR A 118 0.79 -14.65 5.64
N LEU A 119 0.48 -15.43 4.60
CA LEU A 119 -0.76 -16.23 4.54
C LEU A 119 -0.89 -17.20 5.71
N THR A 120 0.20 -17.88 6.07
CA THR A 120 0.22 -18.80 7.22
C THR A 120 -0.08 -18.07 8.53
N GLU A 121 0.37 -16.82 8.65
CA GLU A 121 0.15 -16.00 9.84
C GLU A 121 -1.30 -15.51 9.93
N VAL A 122 -1.86 -14.93 8.87
CA VAL A 122 -3.23 -14.43 8.88
C VAL A 122 -4.28 -15.53 8.95
N ALA A 123 -4.05 -16.68 8.30
CA ALA A 123 -4.98 -17.82 8.34
C ALA A 123 -5.17 -18.38 9.75
N ARG A 124 -4.25 -18.12 10.69
CA ARG A 124 -4.40 -18.50 12.11
C ARG A 124 -5.14 -17.46 12.94
N LYS A 125 -5.27 -16.23 12.43
CA LYS A 125 -5.79 -15.08 13.17
C LYS A 125 -7.18 -14.65 12.72
N ALA A 126 -7.65 -15.11 11.57
CA ALA A 126 -8.90 -14.71 10.94
C ALA A 126 -9.69 -15.92 10.43
N ASP A 127 -11.01 -15.77 10.33
CA ASP A 127 -11.95 -16.77 9.82
C ASP A 127 -11.94 -16.82 8.28
N ALA A 128 -11.65 -15.68 7.65
CA ALA A 128 -11.51 -15.54 6.21
C ALA A 128 -10.31 -14.65 5.84
N VAL A 129 -9.71 -14.91 4.69
CA VAL A 129 -8.63 -14.10 4.12
C VAL A 129 -9.05 -13.60 2.74
N ILE A 130 -9.01 -12.29 2.56
CA ILE A 130 -9.17 -11.62 1.27
C ILE A 130 -7.78 -11.18 0.80
N LEU A 131 -7.43 -11.56 -0.42
CA LEU A 131 -6.20 -11.13 -1.09
C LEU A 131 -6.55 -10.06 -2.13
N LEU A 132 -5.88 -8.91 -2.01
CA LEU A 132 -5.97 -7.77 -2.92
C LEU A 132 -4.68 -7.61 -3.73
#